data_AF-R1C1E6-F1
#
_entry.id   AF-R1C1E6-F1
#
_cell.length_a   1.000
_cell.length_b   1.000
_cell.length_c   1.000
_cell.angle_alpha   90.00
_cell.angle_beta   90.00
_cell.angle_gamma   90.00
#
_symmetry.space_group_name_H-M   'P 1'
#
loop_
_entity.id
_entity.type
_entity.pdbx_description
1 polymer ?
#
loop_
_entity_poly.entity_id
_entity_poly.type
_entity_poly.pdbx_seq_one_letter_code
_entity_poly.pdbx_strand_id
1 'polypeptide(L)'
;MVKIKALPVAGLGSVAGDVAELVAKHIGEDDRFAAALSCRALRDALRRGAPRLHLKTHVASAVGSFPRLKWSLAVGCPRERLCELAAAQPGGRELIEYLQFVDGTCPWGKTCDVAASRGDVPLLEWAREGGAPWGVSTAAALAGHWSAFKPALEVSVGGVRFGSRNAVQPIARLLTLGCPADETCCAAAATLHGVAELSFLRSFDLPWDERTCSALAAAGNTEALKWAQEQDCPCDAALVSAALASAAAAGKLDVGRLLSSLDEQKAEVARLQPYEAAHAAAEAKCESAVLANLAKLPLYSRYQTARAVQLGDGDPTRALLVREFLKSRTRHRGPRQGDPHRSVPLFEVQRVEQLFNPRLQEKYLAELQDIAGLCERRVGPLPDIDARCTRIDVEAFPGLKLNERLLYHGAPSELIERLTRQGLDPRYAGGHFGKLFGAAVYLAANSSKSDIYTEPNAAGERCVLVARACLGEAHRAQEPMRDALKPPERPDGRGPLSSVAALTLQQGGVVEHPEFMVYQSSQCLPVFAIWYKHGAGCGCTHCWRP
;
A
#
# COMPACT_ATOMS: atom_id res chain seq x y z
N MET A 1 27.19 77.80 4.70
CA MET A 1 26.99 78.89 5.69
C MET A 1 25.66 79.56 5.42
N VAL A 2 24.64 79.29 6.24
CA VAL A 2 23.40 80.09 6.27
C VAL A 2 23.25 80.55 7.72
N LYS A 3 23.43 81.85 7.96
CA LYS A 3 23.27 82.47 9.29
C LYS A 3 21.78 82.56 9.62
N ILE A 4 21.33 81.85 10.64
CA ILE A 4 19.99 82.04 11.22
C ILE A 4 20.11 83.17 12.25
N LYS A 5 19.40 84.29 12.01
CA LYS A 5 19.24 85.38 12.98
C LYS A 5 18.38 84.88 14.15
N ALA A 6 18.85 85.10 15.37
CA ALA A 6 18.08 84.86 16.58
C ALA A 6 16.88 85.81 16.65
N LEU A 7 15.68 85.27 16.90
CA LEU A 7 14.51 86.02 17.33
C LEU A 7 14.44 86.00 18.87
N PRO A 8 13.95 87.08 19.52
CA PRO A 8 13.95 87.19 20.97
C PRO A 8 12.87 86.33 21.60
N VAL A 9 13.25 85.64 22.67
CA VAL A 9 12.39 84.74 23.46
C VAL A 9 11.60 85.58 24.46
N ALA A 10 10.28 85.67 24.26
CA ALA A 10 9.33 86.07 25.30
C ALA A 10 8.09 85.16 25.21
N GLY A 11 7.85 84.37 26.26
CA GLY A 11 6.64 83.53 26.40
C GLY A 11 6.87 82.02 26.47
N LEU A 12 7.62 81.52 27.46
CA LEU A 12 7.93 80.09 27.65
C LEU A 12 6.80 79.26 28.30
N GLY A 13 5.55 79.49 27.89
CA GLY A 13 4.39 78.71 28.37
C GLY A 13 3.68 77.91 27.27
N SER A 14 3.49 78.49 26.09
CA SER A 14 2.74 77.87 24.98
C SER A 14 3.60 77.51 23.76
N VAL A 15 4.80 78.07 23.62
CA VAL A 15 5.63 77.97 22.40
C VAL A 15 6.19 76.55 22.18
N ALA A 16 6.31 75.74 23.23
CA ALA A 16 6.80 74.36 23.11
C ALA A 16 5.83 73.46 22.31
N GLY A 17 4.52 73.73 22.39
CA GLY A 17 3.51 73.02 21.60
C GLY A 17 3.57 73.40 20.11
N ASP A 18 3.68 74.70 19.84
CA ASP A 18 3.65 75.26 18.49
C ASP A 18 4.92 74.91 17.69
N VAL A 19 6.09 74.93 18.34
CA VAL A 19 7.36 74.55 17.69
C VAL A 19 7.38 73.04 17.42
N ALA A 20 6.89 72.22 18.34
CA ALA A 20 6.81 70.78 18.12
C ALA A 20 5.85 70.42 16.97
N GLU A 21 4.74 71.14 16.81
CA GLU A 21 3.82 70.98 15.68
C GLU A 21 4.42 71.46 14.36
N LEU A 22 5.17 72.55 14.38
CA LEU A 22 5.87 73.04 13.20
C LEU A 22 6.97 72.07 12.75
N VAL A 23 7.77 71.55 13.70
CA VAL A 23 8.81 70.55 13.43
C VAL A 23 8.17 69.24 12.94
N ALA A 24 7.08 68.77 13.57
CA ALA A 24 6.34 67.59 13.15
C ALA A 24 5.87 67.65 11.69
N LYS A 25 5.46 68.84 11.19
CA LYS A 25 5.07 69.04 9.78
C LYS A 25 6.23 68.89 8.79
N HIS A 26 7.47 69.09 9.22
CA HIS A 26 8.66 69.10 8.36
C HIS A 26 9.55 67.86 8.53
N ILE A 27 9.26 66.98 9.50
CA ILE A 27 9.94 65.70 9.63
C ILE A 27 9.44 64.76 8.52
N GLY A 28 10.39 64.28 7.70
CA GLY A 28 10.13 63.29 6.65
C GLY A 28 9.51 62.01 7.22
N GLU A 29 8.68 61.32 6.43
CA GLU A 29 7.87 60.18 6.90
C GLU A 29 8.68 59.09 7.63
N ASP A 30 9.94 58.90 7.23
CA ASP A 30 10.86 57.92 7.77
C ASP A 30 11.41 58.29 9.17
N ASP A 31 11.59 59.59 9.44
CA ASP A 31 12.23 60.11 10.66
C ASP A 31 11.25 60.42 11.79
N ARG A 32 9.94 60.36 11.51
CA ARG A 32 8.86 60.67 12.47
C ARG A 32 8.91 59.77 13.70
N PHE A 33 9.38 58.53 13.55
CA PHE A 33 9.53 57.59 14.65
C PHE A 33 10.64 57.99 15.64
N ALA A 34 11.83 58.32 15.13
CA ALA A 34 12.95 58.76 15.95
C ALA A 34 12.65 60.10 16.65
N ALA A 35 11.99 61.02 15.93
CA ALA A 35 11.59 62.31 16.48
C ALA A 35 10.51 62.20 17.58
N ALA A 36 9.61 61.22 17.51
CA ALA A 36 8.60 60.98 18.57
C ALA A 36 9.20 60.38 19.86
N LEU A 37 10.39 59.77 19.76
CA LEU A 37 11.12 59.20 20.89
C LEU A 37 11.97 60.23 21.63
N SER A 38 12.33 61.36 20.99
CA SER A 38 13.22 62.36 21.58
C SER A 38 12.53 63.26 22.60
N CYS A 39 11.25 63.63 22.43
CA CYS A 39 10.50 64.37 23.44
C CYS A 39 8.97 64.20 23.38
N ARG A 40 8.28 64.47 24.50
CA ARG A 40 6.82 64.33 24.64
C ARG A 40 6.05 65.31 23.74
N ALA A 41 6.54 66.55 23.57
CA ALA A 41 5.88 67.55 22.74
C ALA A 41 5.83 67.15 21.25
N LEU A 42 6.92 66.59 20.71
CA LEU A 42 6.99 66.06 19.33
C LEU A 42 6.08 64.85 19.14
N ARG A 43 5.99 63.98 20.16
CA ARG A 43 5.09 62.81 20.15
C ARG A 43 3.63 63.21 20.04
N ASP A 44 3.19 64.17 20.86
CA ASP A 44 1.80 64.59 20.91
C ASP A 44 1.42 65.40 19.66
N ALA A 45 2.36 66.20 19.13
CA ALA A 45 2.22 66.90 17.86
C ALA A 45 2.04 65.95 16.66
N LEU A 46 2.85 64.89 16.57
CA LEU A 46 2.74 63.88 15.50
C LEU A 46 1.42 63.08 15.58
N ARG A 47 0.89 62.81 16.78
CA ARG A 47 -0.41 62.14 16.97
C ARG A 47 -1.60 62.99 16.52
N ARG A 48 -1.57 64.30 16.78
CA ARG A 48 -2.64 65.22 16.40
C ARG A 48 -2.68 65.51 14.89
N GLY A 49 -1.53 65.47 14.22
CA GLY A 49 -1.40 65.88 12.82
C GLY A 49 -1.70 64.82 11.75
N ALA A 50 -1.79 63.53 12.09
CA ALA A 50 -1.99 62.47 11.09
C ALA A 50 -2.75 61.25 11.65
N PRO A 51 -4.05 61.09 11.34
CA PRO A 51 -4.86 59.96 11.82
C PRO A 51 -4.48 58.61 11.18
N ARG A 52 -3.72 58.63 10.07
CA ARG A 52 -3.21 57.43 9.37
C ARG A 52 -1.81 57.73 8.85
N LEU A 53 -0.80 57.45 9.66
CA LEU A 53 0.60 57.57 9.28
C LEU A 53 1.04 56.28 8.57
N HIS A 54 1.27 56.36 7.26
CA HIS A 54 2.11 55.39 6.56
C HIS A 54 3.57 55.68 6.93
N LEU A 55 4.08 54.96 7.93
CA LEU A 55 5.50 54.99 8.28
C LEU A 55 6.27 54.11 7.29
N LYS A 56 7.21 54.69 6.55
CA LYS A 56 8.12 53.99 5.64
C LYS A 56 9.46 53.57 6.28
N THR A 57 9.59 53.65 7.61
CA THR A 57 10.63 52.93 8.36
C THR A 57 10.15 51.52 8.75
N HIS A 58 10.95 50.50 8.42
CA HIS A 58 10.60 49.07 8.54
C HIS A 58 9.82 48.77 9.83
N VAL A 59 8.59 48.26 9.69
CA VAL A 59 7.69 47.90 10.79
C VAL A 59 8.36 46.97 11.83
N ALA A 60 9.40 46.22 11.42
CA ALA A 60 10.27 45.43 12.30
C ALA A 60 10.89 46.20 13.48
N SER A 61 11.07 47.52 13.36
CA SER A 61 11.63 48.37 14.42
C SER A 61 10.67 48.58 15.61
N ALA A 62 9.37 48.35 15.39
CA ALA A 62 8.31 48.52 16.39
C ALA A 62 8.41 47.51 17.54
N VAL A 63 8.93 46.32 17.26
CA VAL A 63 9.05 45.21 18.21
C VAL A 63 10.45 45.08 18.81
N GLY A 64 11.37 45.99 18.50
CA GLY A 64 12.74 45.94 19.03
C GLY A 64 12.89 46.34 20.51
N SER A 65 11.81 46.82 21.17
CA SER A 65 11.77 47.07 22.62
C SER A 65 10.33 47.32 23.13
N PHE A 66 10.07 47.04 24.40
CA PHE A 66 8.76 47.31 25.04
C PHE A 66 8.27 48.77 24.89
N PRO A 67 9.09 49.82 25.05
CA PRO A 67 8.63 51.20 24.86
C PRO A 67 8.16 51.50 23.43
N ARG A 68 8.79 50.90 22.42
CA ARG A 68 8.41 51.05 21.01
C ARG A 68 7.10 50.32 20.72
N LEU A 69 6.96 49.10 21.25
CA LEU A 69 5.74 48.30 21.15
C LEU A 69 4.53 49.02 21.77
N LYS A 70 4.70 49.57 22.99
CA LYS A 70 3.69 50.40 23.68
C LYS A 70 3.26 51.61 22.86
N TRP A 71 4.20 52.24 22.16
CA TRP A 71 3.90 53.38 21.31
C TRP A 71 3.17 52.97 20.03
N SER A 72 3.60 51.91 19.36
CA SER A 72 2.94 51.37 18.16
C SER A 72 1.48 50.98 18.42
N LEU A 73 1.19 50.41 19.59
CA LEU A 73 -0.18 50.16 20.04
C LEU A 73 -0.98 51.47 20.20
N ALA A 74 -0.39 52.48 20.82
CA ALA A 74 -1.04 53.77 21.05
C ALA A 74 -1.25 54.61 19.78
N VAL A 75 -0.58 54.28 18.68
CA VAL A 75 -0.75 54.90 17.35
C VAL A 75 -1.72 54.10 16.46
N GLY A 76 -2.20 52.93 16.94
CA GLY A 76 -3.19 52.12 16.24
C GLY A 76 -2.59 51.14 15.21
N CYS A 77 -1.32 50.74 15.35
CA CYS A 77 -0.76 49.71 14.49
C CYS A 77 -1.55 48.38 14.62
N PRO A 78 -1.85 47.69 13.50
CA PRO A 78 -2.55 46.41 13.55
C PRO A 78 -1.80 45.38 14.39
N ARG A 79 -2.48 44.81 15.39
CA ARG A 79 -1.86 43.89 16.35
C ARG A 79 -1.40 42.58 15.73
N GLU A 80 -2.14 42.06 14.75
CA GLU A 80 -1.73 40.89 13.95
C GLU A 80 -0.33 41.07 13.37
N ARG A 81 -0.09 42.23 12.77
CA ARG A 81 1.19 42.58 12.17
C ARG A 81 2.29 42.74 13.22
N LEU A 82 1.97 43.25 14.42
CA LEU A 82 2.92 43.34 15.52
C LEU A 82 3.28 41.95 16.09
N CYS A 83 2.33 41.02 16.15
CA CYS A 83 2.58 39.63 16.56
C CYS A 83 3.52 38.92 15.57
N GLU A 84 3.25 39.05 14.26
CA GLU A 84 4.12 38.51 13.20
C GLU A 84 5.56 39.03 13.29
N LEU A 85 5.72 40.32 13.56
CA LEU A 85 7.04 40.95 13.65
C LEU A 85 7.75 40.58 14.94
N ALA A 86 7.02 40.47 16.05
CA ALA A 86 7.57 40.02 17.32
C ALA A 86 8.08 38.57 17.19
N ALA A 87 7.33 37.70 16.51
CA ALA A 87 7.74 36.33 16.20
C ALA A 87 9.05 36.24 15.38
N ALA A 88 9.39 37.31 14.64
CA ALA A 88 10.62 37.40 13.87
C ALA A 88 11.84 37.89 14.70
N GLN A 89 11.66 38.24 15.97
CA GLN A 89 12.74 38.74 16.85
C GLN A 89 13.22 37.68 17.85
N PRO A 90 14.50 37.70 18.26
CA PRO A 90 14.95 36.98 19.45
C PRO A 90 14.20 37.49 20.69
N GLY A 91 13.64 36.60 21.52
CA GLY A 91 12.78 37.00 22.66
C GLY A 91 11.42 37.55 22.22
N GLY A 92 10.93 37.09 21.08
CA GLY A 92 9.62 37.47 20.54
C GLY A 92 8.45 37.06 21.43
N ARG A 93 8.60 35.98 22.22
CA ARG A 93 7.58 35.45 23.12
C ARG A 93 7.15 36.50 24.15
N GLU A 94 8.09 37.15 24.83
CA GLU A 94 7.83 38.13 25.88
C GLU A 94 7.09 39.37 25.33
N LEU A 95 7.33 39.70 24.07
CA LEU A 95 6.64 40.77 23.37
C LEU A 95 5.21 40.36 23.00
N ILE A 96 4.98 39.11 22.60
CA ILE A 96 3.65 38.58 22.29
C ILE A 96 2.83 38.37 23.58
N GLU A 97 3.44 37.91 24.67
CA GLU A 97 2.82 37.83 26.01
C GLU A 97 2.34 39.22 26.49
N TYR A 98 3.14 40.25 26.24
CA TYR A 98 2.72 41.62 26.53
C TYR A 98 1.58 42.10 25.65
N LEU A 99 1.57 41.74 24.36
CA LEU A 99 0.46 42.04 23.45
C LEU A 99 -0.84 41.36 23.90
N GLN A 100 -0.76 40.15 24.45
CA GLN A 100 -1.88 39.40 25.02
C GLN A 100 -2.45 40.05 26.29
N PHE A 101 -1.56 40.44 27.21
CA PHE A 101 -1.94 41.01 28.51
C PHE A 101 -2.74 42.31 28.38
N VAL A 102 -2.47 43.14 27.36
CA VAL A 102 -3.05 44.47 27.23
C VAL A 102 -4.55 44.47 26.85
N ASP A 103 -5.08 43.39 26.25
CA ASP A 103 -6.49 43.38 25.79
C ASP A 103 -7.17 41.99 25.74
N GLY A 104 -6.53 40.94 26.29
CA GLY A 104 -7.15 39.62 26.49
C GLY A 104 -7.36 38.75 25.24
N THR A 105 -7.09 39.24 24.03
CA THR A 105 -7.12 38.42 22.79
C THR A 105 -5.90 38.69 21.92
N CYS A 106 -5.07 37.67 21.70
CA CYS A 106 -4.01 37.72 20.70
C CYS A 106 -4.59 37.34 19.35
N PRO A 107 -4.54 38.21 18.33
CA PRO A 107 -4.76 37.74 16.98
C PRO A 107 -3.41 37.18 16.53
N TRP A 108 -3.20 35.89 16.75
CA TRP A 108 -1.96 35.16 16.48
C TRP A 108 -1.40 35.41 15.07
N GLY A 109 -2.22 35.86 14.11
CA GLY A 109 -1.75 36.25 12.77
C GLY A 109 -0.94 35.13 12.12
N LYS A 110 0.15 35.48 11.43
CA LYS A 110 1.12 34.51 10.88
C LYS A 110 2.26 34.14 11.86
N THR A 111 2.07 34.32 13.17
CA THR A 111 3.10 34.02 14.18
C THR A 111 3.62 32.59 14.05
N CYS A 112 2.72 31.61 13.85
CA CYS A 112 3.09 30.21 13.68
C CYS A 112 3.89 29.97 12.39
N ASP A 113 3.54 30.61 11.28
CA ASP A 113 4.30 30.49 10.02
C ASP A 113 5.70 31.10 10.14
N VAL A 114 5.82 32.23 10.84
CA VAL A 114 7.11 32.90 11.10
C VAL A 114 7.97 32.08 12.06
N ALA A 115 7.37 31.48 13.10
CA ALA A 115 8.08 30.60 14.02
C ALA A 115 8.54 29.31 13.33
N ALA A 116 7.68 28.71 12.49
CA ALA A 116 7.97 27.55 11.65
C ALA A 116 9.11 27.81 10.66
N SER A 117 9.09 28.94 9.95
CA SER A 117 10.16 29.35 9.03
C SER A 117 11.47 29.76 9.72
N ARG A 118 11.52 29.71 11.06
CA ARG A 118 12.73 29.93 11.86
C ARG A 118 13.16 28.70 12.66
N GLY A 119 12.36 27.65 12.68
CA GLY A 119 12.58 26.48 13.53
C GLY A 119 12.44 26.77 15.03
N ASP A 120 11.67 27.79 15.43
CA ASP A 120 11.46 28.17 16.83
C ASP A 120 10.37 27.29 17.47
N VAL A 121 10.76 26.06 17.83
CA VAL A 121 9.87 25.05 18.45
C VAL A 121 9.25 25.52 19.77
N PRO A 122 10.01 26.13 20.71
CA PRO A 122 9.42 26.65 21.95
C PRO A 122 8.33 27.70 21.73
N LEU A 123 8.50 28.58 20.74
CA LEU A 123 7.49 29.58 20.40
C LEU A 123 6.24 28.94 19.75
N LEU A 124 6.41 27.87 18.95
CA LEU A 124 5.30 27.12 18.36
C LEU A 124 4.47 26.34 19.38
N GLU A 125 5.13 25.65 20.32
CA GLU A 125 4.47 24.93 21.41
C GLU A 125 3.67 25.91 22.28
N TRP A 126 4.30 27.01 22.68
CA TRP A 126 3.66 28.06 23.46
C TRP A 126 2.48 28.73 22.73
N ALA A 127 2.64 29.02 21.43
CA ALA A 127 1.56 29.60 20.63
C ALA A 127 0.35 28.64 20.54
N ARG A 128 0.58 27.34 20.42
CA ARG A 128 -0.49 26.32 20.39
C ARG A 128 -1.24 26.21 21.71
N GLU A 129 -0.51 26.19 22.83
CA GLU A 129 -1.10 26.19 24.18
C GLU A 129 -2.01 27.42 24.40
N GLY A 130 -1.64 28.55 23.82
CA GLY A 130 -2.45 29.77 23.81
C GLY A 130 -3.56 29.82 22.75
N GLY A 131 -3.81 28.73 22.02
CA GLY A 131 -4.91 28.61 21.05
C GLY A 131 -4.62 29.17 19.65
N ALA A 132 -3.36 29.31 19.26
CA ALA A 132 -3.02 29.76 17.91
C ALA A 132 -3.50 28.79 16.83
N PRO A 133 -4.11 29.28 15.73
CA PRO A 133 -4.42 28.44 14.58
C PRO A 133 -3.13 28.02 13.87
N TRP A 134 -3.05 26.73 13.52
CA TRP A 134 -2.04 26.22 12.59
C TRP A 134 -2.63 26.14 11.19
N GLY A 135 -1.87 26.62 10.21
CA GLY A 135 -2.22 26.54 8.80
C GLY A 135 -1.32 25.56 8.04
N VAL A 136 -1.71 25.23 6.81
CA VAL A 136 -0.95 24.39 5.87
C VAL A 136 0.47 24.94 5.61
N SER A 137 0.61 26.27 5.60
CA SER A 137 1.89 26.98 5.49
C SER A 137 2.85 26.70 6.65
N THR A 138 2.31 26.46 7.86
CA THR A 138 3.12 26.16 9.05
C THR A 138 3.78 24.79 8.92
N ALA A 139 3.04 23.78 8.42
CA ALA A 139 3.55 22.42 8.20
C ALA A 139 4.59 22.36 7.06
N ALA A 140 4.33 23.04 5.94
CA ALA A 140 5.27 23.11 4.82
C ALA A 140 6.56 23.87 5.18
N ALA A 141 6.47 24.95 5.95
CA ALA A 141 7.64 25.66 6.45
C ALA A 141 8.47 24.79 7.40
N LEU A 142 7.84 24.03 8.30
CA LEU A 142 8.53 23.08 9.18
C LEU A 142 9.26 21.98 8.40
N ALA A 143 8.63 21.44 7.36
CA ALA A 143 9.26 20.47 6.47
C ALA A 143 10.49 21.08 5.77
N GLY A 144 10.38 22.32 5.26
CA GLY A 144 11.46 23.06 4.61
C GLY A 144 12.71 23.34 5.47
N HIS A 145 12.57 23.38 6.80
CA HIS A 145 13.66 23.63 7.74
C HIS A 145 14.36 22.37 8.28
N TRP A 146 14.11 21.19 7.68
CA TRP A 146 14.78 19.92 8.02
C TRP A 146 16.30 20.02 8.13
N SER A 147 16.92 20.86 7.27
CA SER A 147 18.37 21.09 7.22
C SER A 147 18.92 22.07 8.28
N ALA A 148 18.06 22.88 8.90
CA ALA A 148 18.43 23.84 9.94
C ALA A 148 18.65 23.16 11.31
N PHE A 149 18.17 21.91 11.49
CA PHE A 149 18.44 21.07 12.67
C PHE A 149 19.79 20.30 12.58
N LYS A 150 20.81 20.91 11.96
CA LYS A 150 22.19 20.44 12.05
C LYS A 150 22.73 20.82 13.44
N PRO A 151 23.31 19.89 14.24
CA PRO A 151 23.54 20.18 15.65
C PRO A 151 24.66 21.20 15.83
N ALA A 152 24.39 22.22 16.63
CA ALA A 152 25.40 22.76 17.53
C ALA A 152 25.71 21.69 18.60
N LEU A 153 26.48 20.67 18.25
CA LEU A 153 27.29 19.85 19.18
C LEU A 153 28.21 18.95 18.35
N GLU A 154 29.42 19.42 18.06
CA GLU A 154 30.54 18.54 17.74
C GLU A 154 31.05 17.95 19.06
N VAL A 155 30.75 16.68 19.33
CA VAL A 155 31.54 15.89 20.27
C VAL A 155 31.98 14.62 19.57
N SER A 156 33.28 14.56 19.29
CA SER A 156 33.97 13.37 18.83
C SER A 156 34.20 12.44 20.03
N VAL A 157 33.64 11.24 20.00
CA VAL A 157 34.14 10.11 20.78
C VAL A 157 34.23 8.91 19.85
N GLY A 158 35.45 8.45 19.56
CA GLY A 158 35.69 7.13 18.97
C GLY A 158 35.51 6.96 17.45
N GLY A 159 35.61 8.02 16.64
CA GLY A 159 35.92 7.89 15.20
C GLY A 159 34.87 7.26 14.27
N VAL A 160 33.62 7.05 14.69
CA VAL A 160 32.54 6.57 13.81
C VAL A 160 31.56 7.71 13.49
N ARG A 161 31.37 8.00 12.20
CA ARG A 161 30.41 8.99 11.68
C ARG A 161 29.02 8.35 11.51
N PHE A 162 28.00 8.85 12.22
CA PHE A 162 26.59 8.60 11.89
C PHE A 162 25.90 9.92 11.55
N GLY A 163 25.34 10.02 10.34
CA GLY A 163 24.54 11.15 9.89
C GLY A 163 23.08 11.08 10.37
N SER A 164 22.55 12.22 10.80
CA SER A 164 21.14 12.61 10.97
C SER A 164 20.16 11.65 11.67
N ARG A 165 20.02 11.78 12.99
CA ARG A 165 18.85 11.30 13.78
C ARG A 165 18.07 12.40 14.53
N ASN A 166 18.48 13.67 14.47
CA ASN A 166 17.93 14.74 15.31
C ASN A 166 16.89 15.67 14.67
N ALA A 167 16.64 15.60 13.35
CA ALA A 167 15.61 16.41 12.69
C ALA A 167 14.20 15.79 12.74
N VAL A 168 14.10 14.49 13.07
CA VAL A 168 12.84 13.72 13.09
C VAL A 168 11.99 14.04 14.33
N GLN A 169 12.63 14.37 15.46
CA GLN A 169 11.98 14.57 16.77
C GLN A 169 10.99 15.76 16.83
N PRO A 170 11.30 16.95 16.28
CA PRO A 170 10.38 18.10 16.34
C PRO A 170 9.13 17.89 15.49
N ILE A 171 9.25 17.30 14.29
CA ILE A 171 8.12 17.07 13.38
C ILE A 171 7.22 15.94 13.89
N ALA A 172 7.81 14.85 14.42
CA ALA A 172 7.04 13.82 15.12
C ALA A 172 6.16 14.43 16.21
N ARG A 173 6.75 15.30 17.03
CA ARG A 173 6.08 15.94 18.16
C ARG A 173 4.99 16.91 17.70
N LEU A 174 5.21 17.67 16.64
CA LEU A 174 4.23 18.61 16.08
C LEU A 174 3.07 17.93 15.34
N LEU A 175 3.32 16.82 14.64
CA LEU A 175 2.26 15.96 14.06
C LEU A 175 1.41 15.33 15.18
N THR A 176 2.04 14.88 16.27
CA THR A 176 1.33 14.36 17.45
C THR A 176 0.48 15.43 18.15
N LEU A 177 0.85 16.72 18.01
CA LEU A 177 0.12 17.87 18.54
C LEU A 177 -1.01 18.36 17.60
N GLY A 178 -1.24 17.69 16.47
CA GLY A 178 -2.35 17.97 15.55
C GLY A 178 -2.08 19.02 14.48
N CYS A 179 -0.83 19.14 14.01
CA CYS A 179 -0.50 20.01 12.87
C CYS A 179 -1.18 19.49 11.59
N PRO A 180 -1.97 20.31 10.88
CA PRO A 180 -2.60 19.89 9.63
C PRO A 180 -1.51 19.67 8.58
N ALA A 181 -1.29 18.40 8.21
CA ALA A 181 -0.35 18.00 7.19
C ALA A 181 -1.12 17.50 5.95
N ASP A 182 -0.70 17.97 4.79
CA ASP A 182 -1.26 17.64 3.49
C ASP A 182 -0.15 17.13 2.54
N GLU A 183 -0.49 16.92 1.27
CA GLU A 183 0.43 16.41 0.24
C GLU A 183 1.66 17.30 0.03
N THR A 184 1.59 18.57 0.41
CA THR A 184 2.71 19.52 0.27
C THR A 184 3.85 19.22 1.23
N CYS A 185 3.60 18.52 2.33
CA CYS A 185 4.62 18.12 3.30
C CYS A 185 5.61 17.12 2.68
N CYS A 186 5.08 16.13 1.95
CA CYS A 186 5.89 15.14 1.22
C CYS A 186 6.68 15.79 0.08
N ALA A 187 6.06 16.71 -0.67
CA ALA A 187 6.73 17.45 -1.74
C ALA A 187 7.85 18.39 -1.22
N ALA A 188 7.68 18.99 -0.04
CA ALA A 188 8.73 19.78 0.60
C ALA A 188 9.88 18.88 1.08
N ALA A 189 9.58 17.76 1.75
CA ALA A 189 10.59 16.79 2.20
C ALA A 189 11.41 16.21 1.04
N ALA A 190 10.79 16.00 -0.13
CA ALA A 190 11.46 15.57 -1.35
C ALA A 190 12.60 16.51 -1.80
N THR A 191 12.53 17.82 -1.50
CA THR A 191 13.59 18.78 -1.85
C THR A 191 14.80 18.71 -0.92
N LEU A 192 14.71 17.99 0.21
CA LEU A 192 15.70 17.99 1.29
C LEU A 192 16.59 16.74 1.34
N HIS A 193 16.53 15.93 0.29
CA HIS A 193 17.45 14.84 -0.04
C HIS A 193 17.40 13.58 0.85
N GLY A 194 16.25 12.90 1.02
CA GLY A 194 16.31 11.53 1.56
C GLY A 194 15.05 10.66 1.60
N VAL A 195 15.29 9.33 1.58
CA VAL A 195 14.31 8.25 1.75
C VAL A 195 13.82 8.15 3.19
N ALA A 196 14.69 8.44 4.17
CA ALA A 196 14.37 8.33 5.59
C ALA A 196 13.26 9.31 6.01
N GLU A 197 13.32 10.52 5.45
CA GLU A 197 12.37 11.62 5.63
C GLU A 197 10.98 11.23 5.12
N LEU A 198 10.93 10.77 3.87
CA LEU A 198 9.68 10.37 3.23
C LEU A 198 9.11 9.11 3.90
N SER A 199 9.95 8.12 4.22
CA SER A 199 9.54 6.93 4.97
C SER A 199 8.96 7.28 6.34
N PHE A 200 9.55 8.25 7.03
CA PHE A 200 9.05 8.73 8.31
C PHE A 200 7.68 9.42 8.17
N LEU A 201 7.50 10.33 7.22
CA LEU A 201 6.20 10.98 6.97
C LEU A 201 5.11 9.96 6.58
N ARG A 202 5.49 8.91 5.83
CA ARG A 202 4.58 7.81 5.47
C ARG A 202 4.17 6.94 6.65
N SER A 203 4.98 6.87 7.71
CA SER A 203 4.58 6.16 8.95
C SER A 203 3.43 6.83 9.71
N PHE A 204 3.08 8.07 9.37
CA PHE A 204 1.93 8.81 9.88
C PHE A 204 0.77 8.89 8.88
N ASP A 205 0.77 8.05 7.85
CA ASP A 205 -0.26 7.98 6.80
C ASP A 205 -0.50 9.30 6.05
N LEU A 206 0.52 10.18 5.98
CA LEU A 206 0.40 11.43 5.26
C LEU A 206 0.27 11.20 3.75
N PRO A 207 -0.65 11.92 3.07
CA PRO A 207 -0.87 11.76 1.64
C PRO A 207 0.29 12.37 0.84
N TRP A 208 0.45 11.90 -0.39
CA TRP A 208 1.39 12.43 -1.38
C TRP A 208 0.75 12.48 -2.76
N ASP A 209 1.35 13.25 -3.65
CA ASP A 209 0.91 13.36 -5.03
C ASP A 209 2.10 13.51 -6.00
N GLU A 210 1.78 13.73 -7.27
CA GLU A 210 2.73 13.87 -8.39
C GLU A 210 3.81 14.95 -8.16
N ARG A 211 3.53 15.95 -7.32
CA ARG A 211 4.49 17.00 -6.98
C ARG A 211 5.67 16.44 -6.19
N THR A 212 5.47 15.35 -5.43
CA THR A 212 6.52 14.66 -4.68
C THR A 212 7.55 14.05 -5.62
N CYS A 213 7.13 13.29 -6.63
CA CYS A 213 8.04 12.72 -7.64
C CYS A 213 8.76 13.80 -8.44
N SER A 214 8.07 14.91 -8.71
CA SER A 214 8.58 16.03 -9.48
C SER A 214 9.67 16.80 -8.72
N ALA A 215 9.46 17.01 -7.43
CA ALA A 215 10.43 17.61 -6.53
C ALA A 215 11.68 16.72 -6.37
N LEU A 216 11.51 15.41 -6.22
CA LEU A 216 12.60 14.43 -6.17
C LEU A 216 13.44 14.44 -7.45
N ALA A 217 12.77 14.46 -8.61
CA ALA A 217 13.40 14.54 -9.92
C ALA A 217 14.18 15.86 -10.11
N ALA A 218 13.57 17.00 -9.76
CA ALA A 218 14.20 18.33 -9.86
C ALA A 218 15.38 18.51 -8.90
N ALA A 219 15.37 17.80 -7.77
CA ALA A 219 16.47 17.75 -6.80
C ALA A 219 17.61 16.82 -7.25
N GLY A 220 17.42 16.02 -8.31
CA GLY A 220 18.37 15.02 -8.77
C GLY A 220 18.47 13.79 -7.86
N ASN A 221 17.50 13.58 -6.97
CA ASN A 221 17.53 12.49 -6.01
C ASN A 221 16.89 11.22 -6.60
N THR A 222 17.63 10.53 -7.46
CA THR A 222 17.16 9.33 -8.16
C THR A 222 16.88 8.14 -7.22
N GLU A 223 17.55 8.05 -6.07
CA GLU A 223 17.34 6.99 -5.08
C GLU A 223 16.00 7.15 -4.36
N ALA A 224 15.71 8.34 -3.85
CA ALA A 224 14.42 8.62 -3.22
C ALA A 224 13.26 8.63 -4.22
N LEU A 225 13.51 9.00 -5.49
CA LEU A 225 12.52 8.89 -6.56
C LEU A 225 12.13 7.43 -6.84
N LYS A 226 13.11 6.51 -6.92
CA LYS A 226 12.84 5.07 -7.07
C LYS A 226 12.05 4.53 -5.88
N TRP A 227 12.47 4.87 -4.67
CA TRP A 227 11.77 4.46 -3.47
C TRP A 227 10.31 4.97 -3.44
N ALA A 228 10.06 6.22 -3.84
CA ALA A 228 8.69 6.75 -3.91
C ALA A 228 7.82 6.00 -4.94
N GLN A 229 8.40 5.61 -6.09
CA GLN A 229 7.70 4.80 -7.10
C GLN A 229 7.37 3.39 -6.60
N GLU A 230 8.29 2.75 -5.87
CA GLU A 230 8.09 1.42 -5.27
C GLU A 230 6.99 1.40 -4.19
N GLN A 231 6.69 2.55 -3.59
CA GLN A 231 5.63 2.72 -2.60
C GLN A 231 4.31 3.22 -3.21
N ASP A 232 4.17 3.17 -4.54
CA ASP A 232 2.97 3.61 -5.28
C ASP A 232 2.67 5.13 -5.17
N CYS A 233 3.70 5.99 -5.06
CA CYS A 233 3.51 7.43 -5.21
C CYS A 233 3.01 7.76 -6.63
N PRO A 234 1.91 8.52 -6.79
CA PRO A 234 1.48 8.99 -8.11
C PRO A 234 2.61 9.80 -8.76
N CYS A 235 3.02 9.44 -9.97
CA CYS A 235 4.03 10.19 -10.71
C CYS A 235 3.59 10.37 -12.17
N ASP A 236 3.60 11.62 -12.66
CA ASP A 236 3.51 11.89 -14.09
C ASP A 236 4.89 11.67 -14.74
N ALA A 237 4.97 10.68 -15.63
CA ALA A 237 6.20 10.32 -16.33
C ALA A 237 6.77 11.46 -17.17
N ALA A 238 5.94 12.30 -17.77
CA ALA A 238 6.38 13.45 -18.57
C ALA A 238 7.01 14.53 -17.68
N LEU A 239 6.38 14.80 -16.53
CA LEU A 239 6.82 15.84 -15.61
C LEU A 239 8.10 15.44 -14.86
N VAL A 240 8.22 14.16 -14.48
CA VAL A 240 9.45 13.58 -13.92
C VAL A 240 10.60 13.63 -14.94
N SER A 241 10.34 13.27 -16.21
CA SER A 241 11.36 13.30 -17.26
C SER A 241 11.89 14.72 -17.52
N ALA A 242 10.99 15.71 -17.62
CA ALA A 242 11.36 17.11 -17.78
C ALA A 242 12.17 17.64 -16.58
N ALA A 243 11.78 17.27 -15.36
CA ALA A 243 12.48 17.66 -14.13
C ALA A 243 13.88 17.03 -14.03
N LEU A 244 14.04 15.75 -14.40
CA LEU A 244 15.35 15.10 -14.48
C LEU A 244 16.24 15.75 -15.56
N ALA A 245 15.69 16.10 -16.72
CA ALA A 245 16.44 16.80 -17.76
C ALA A 245 16.92 18.19 -17.30
N SER A 246 16.07 18.92 -16.56
CA SER A 246 16.43 20.20 -15.96
C SER A 246 17.50 20.04 -14.87
N ALA A 247 17.38 19.02 -14.01
CA ALA A 247 18.37 18.71 -12.98
C ALA A 247 19.73 18.30 -13.57
N ALA A 248 19.73 17.56 -14.68
CA ALA A 248 20.93 17.24 -15.45
C ALA A 248 21.58 18.50 -16.05
N ALA A 249 20.80 19.37 -16.69
CA ALA A 249 21.29 20.64 -17.23
C ALA A 249 21.84 21.58 -16.14
N ALA A 250 21.30 21.51 -14.92
CA ALA A 250 21.76 22.26 -13.76
C ALA A 250 22.95 21.61 -13.03
N GLY A 251 23.47 20.48 -13.51
CA GLY A 251 24.59 19.76 -12.89
C GLY A 251 24.26 19.09 -11.55
N LYS A 252 22.97 18.95 -11.21
CA LYS A 252 22.49 18.28 -9.99
C LYS A 252 22.39 16.76 -10.14
N LEU A 253 22.52 16.26 -11.37
CA LEU A 253 22.57 14.85 -11.72
C LEU A 253 23.85 14.56 -12.50
N ASP A 254 24.62 13.59 -12.01
CA ASP A 254 25.74 13.03 -12.76
C ASP A 254 25.21 12.00 -13.78
N VAL A 255 24.85 12.52 -14.95
CA VAL A 255 24.34 11.70 -16.07
C VAL A 255 25.39 10.67 -16.51
N GLY A 256 26.69 11.01 -16.41
CA GLY A 256 27.78 10.08 -16.73
C GLY A 256 27.78 8.87 -15.80
N ARG A 257 27.72 9.11 -14.48
CA ARG A 257 27.64 8.04 -13.48
C ARG A 257 26.38 7.18 -13.62
N LEU A 258 25.23 7.79 -13.96
CA LEU A 258 23.99 7.05 -14.19
C LEU A 258 24.06 6.18 -15.44
N LEU A 259 24.64 6.68 -16.53
CA LEU A 259 24.86 5.90 -17.75
C LEU A 259 25.84 4.75 -17.51
N SER A 260 26.94 4.98 -16.80
CA SER A 260 27.88 3.92 -16.42
C SER A 260 27.22 2.87 -15.54
N SER A 261 26.42 3.27 -14.55
CA SER A 261 25.67 2.34 -13.70
C SER A 261 24.62 1.54 -14.50
N LEU A 262 23.96 2.16 -15.48
CA LEU A 262 23.03 1.46 -16.37
C LEU A 262 23.75 0.46 -17.29
N ASP A 263 24.93 0.81 -17.79
CA ASP A 263 25.74 -0.07 -18.62
C ASP A 263 26.30 -1.24 -17.81
N GLU A 264 26.72 -1.02 -16.57
CA GLU A 264 27.09 -2.08 -15.61
C GLU A 264 25.89 -3.00 -15.31
N GLN A 265 24.70 -2.44 -15.06
CA GLN A 265 23.48 -3.23 -14.84
C GLN A 265 23.10 -4.05 -16.08
N LYS A 266 23.19 -3.48 -17.29
CA LYS A 266 22.95 -4.19 -18.54
C LYS A 266 23.97 -5.30 -18.75
N ALA A 267 25.24 -5.04 -18.45
CA ALA A 267 26.30 -6.06 -18.54
C ALA A 267 26.07 -7.20 -17.55
N GLU A 268 25.62 -6.91 -16.33
CA GLU A 268 25.30 -7.92 -15.33
C GLU A 268 24.06 -8.75 -15.73
N VAL A 269 23.00 -8.11 -16.22
CA VAL A 269 21.82 -8.81 -16.76
C VAL A 269 22.23 -9.71 -17.93
N ALA A 270 23.06 -9.22 -18.85
CA ALA A 270 23.58 -10.02 -19.96
C ALA A 270 24.46 -11.19 -19.50
N ARG A 271 25.21 -11.03 -18.40
CA ARG A 271 26.03 -12.07 -17.78
C ARG A 271 25.17 -13.15 -17.12
N LEU A 272 24.06 -12.76 -16.49
CA LEU A 272 23.14 -13.66 -15.78
C LEU A 272 22.15 -14.37 -16.70
N GLN A 273 21.79 -13.77 -17.84
CA GLN A 273 20.86 -14.31 -18.83
C GLN A 273 21.08 -15.80 -19.18
N PRO A 274 22.30 -16.28 -19.47
CA PRO A 274 22.54 -17.70 -19.74
C PRO A 274 22.23 -18.60 -18.53
N TYR A 275 22.48 -18.13 -17.31
CA TYR A 275 22.20 -18.88 -16.08
C TYR A 275 20.70 -18.94 -15.79
N GLU A 276 19.98 -17.83 -15.99
CA GLU A 276 18.52 -17.79 -15.88
C GLU A 276 17.86 -18.72 -16.91
N ALA A 277 18.35 -18.70 -18.16
CA ALA A 277 17.87 -19.60 -19.21
C ALA A 277 18.15 -21.08 -18.88
N ALA A 278 19.35 -21.39 -18.37
CA ALA A 278 19.70 -22.74 -17.95
C ALA A 278 18.87 -23.20 -16.74
N HIS A 279 18.60 -22.31 -15.78
CA HIS A 279 17.74 -22.58 -14.63
C HIS A 279 16.31 -22.87 -15.07
N ALA A 280 15.73 -22.00 -15.91
CA ALA A 280 14.39 -22.19 -16.46
C ALA A 280 14.27 -23.51 -17.27
N ALA A 281 15.30 -23.86 -18.05
CA ALA A 281 15.34 -25.13 -18.77
C ALA A 281 15.42 -26.35 -17.82
N ALA A 282 16.18 -26.24 -16.73
CA ALA A 282 16.26 -27.28 -15.70
C ALA A 282 14.93 -27.44 -14.95
N GLU A 283 14.28 -26.33 -14.57
CA GLU A 283 12.95 -26.34 -13.96
C GLU A 283 11.91 -27.00 -14.88
N ALA A 284 11.88 -26.63 -16.16
CA ALA A 284 10.98 -27.22 -17.14
C ALA A 284 11.20 -28.74 -17.29
N LYS A 285 12.46 -29.19 -17.25
CA LYS A 285 12.79 -30.63 -17.29
C LYS A 285 12.35 -31.36 -16.01
N CYS A 286 12.57 -30.77 -14.84
CA CYS A 286 12.11 -31.30 -13.56
C CYS A 286 10.58 -31.42 -13.54
N GLU A 287 9.87 -30.36 -13.96
CA GLU A 287 8.42 -30.35 -14.06
C GLU A 287 7.90 -31.45 -14.99
N SER A 288 8.48 -31.59 -16.18
CA SER A 288 8.14 -32.67 -17.11
C SER A 288 8.34 -34.06 -16.50
N ALA A 289 9.41 -34.27 -15.74
CA ALA A 289 9.66 -35.54 -15.05
C ALA A 289 8.64 -35.80 -13.91
N VAL A 290 8.27 -34.78 -13.14
CA VAL A 290 7.22 -34.88 -12.10
C VAL A 290 5.88 -35.24 -12.74
N LEU A 291 5.48 -34.56 -13.82
CA LEU A 291 4.25 -34.84 -14.53
C LEU A 291 4.20 -36.27 -15.07
N ALA A 292 5.32 -36.75 -15.65
CA ALA A 292 5.44 -38.13 -16.11
C ALA A 292 5.34 -39.16 -14.97
N ASN A 293 5.79 -38.81 -13.76
CA ASN A 293 5.64 -39.65 -12.58
C ASN A 293 4.21 -39.62 -12.02
N LEU A 294 3.55 -38.45 -11.99
CA LEU A 294 2.15 -38.31 -11.59
C LEU A 294 1.19 -39.08 -12.50
N ALA A 295 1.52 -39.20 -13.79
CA ALA A 295 0.76 -40.01 -14.73
C ALA A 295 0.74 -41.49 -14.33
N LYS A 296 1.82 -42.00 -13.74
CA LYS A 296 1.96 -43.40 -13.33
C LYS A 296 1.32 -43.65 -11.96
N LEU A 297 0.35 -44.55 -11.92
CA LEU A 297 -0.20 -45.05 -10.65
C LEU A 297 0.72 -46.14 -10.08
N PRO A 298 1.03 -46.13 -8.76
CA PRO A 298 1.92 -47.12 -8.18
C PRO A 298 1.28 -48.51 -8.20
N LEU A 299 2.07 -49.56 -8.44
CA LEU A 299 1.61 -50.94 -8.26
C LEU A 299 1.66 -51.31 -6.78
N TYR A 300 0.59 -51.90 -6.28
CA TYR A 300 0.49 -52.31 -4.88
C TYR A 300 0.30 -53.81 -4.75
N SER A 301 0.75 -54.33 -3.61
CA SER A 301 0.30 -55.65 -3.15
C SER A 301 -1.14 -55.55 -2.65
N ARG A 302 -1.95 -56.58 -2.91
CA ARG A 302 -3.36 -56.67 -2.50
C ARG A 302 -3.56 -56.59 -0.97
N TYR A 303 -2.49 -56.78 -0.20
CA TYR A 303 -2.51 -56.75 1.27
C TYR A 303 -2.15 -55.38 1.87
N GLN A 304 -1.78 -54.39 1.07
CA GLN A 304 -1.46 -53.06 1.59
C GLN A 304 -2.71 -52.29 1.99
N THR A 305 -2.69 -51.71 3.19
CA THR A 305 -3.76 -50.86 3.70
C THR A 305 -3.60 -49.42 3.22
N ALA A 306 -4.68 -48.65 3.27
CA ALA A 306 -4.62 -47.22 2.98
C ALA A 306 -3.67 -46.51 3.94
N ARG A 307 -2.87 -45.57 3.42
CA ARG A 307 -1.93 -44.76 4.20
C ARG A 307 -1.72 -43.39 3.56
N ALA A 308 -1.33 -42.41 4.36
CA ALA A 308 -0.85 -41.11 3.93
C ALA A 308 0.65 -40.99 4.23
N VAL A 309 1.42 -40.41 3.32
CA VAL A 309 2.85 -40.14 3.51
C VAL A 309 3.10 -38.67 3.23
N GLN A 310 3.63 -37.96 4.22
CA GLN A 310 4.03 -36.57 4.03
C GLN A 310 5.20 -36.46 3.04
N LEU A 311 5.07 -35.61 2.04
CA LEU A 311 6.14 -35.27 1.11
C LEU A 311 7.10 -34.29 1.78
N GLY A 312 8.40 -34.54 1.64
CA GLY A 312 9.45 -33.66 2.18
C GLY A 312 9.52 -32.31 1.45
N ASP A 313 10.08 -31.29 2.10
CA ASP A 313 10.12 -29.93 1.53
C ASP A 313 10.90 -29.82 0.21
N GLY A 314 11.90 -30.68 0.01
CA GLY A 314 12.66 -30.78 -1.24
C GLY A 314 12.03 -31.69 -2.31
N ASP A 315 10.86 -32.27 -2.07
CA ASP A 315 10.19 -33.13 -3.05
C ASP A 315 9.65 -32.29 -4.22
N PRO A 316 10.05 -32.57 -5.48
CA PRO A 316 9.63 -31.77 -6.62
C PRO A 316 8.13 -31.91 -6.93
N THR A 317 7.49 -33.01 -6.51
CA THR A 317 6.03 -33.18 -6.57
C THR A 317 5.32 -32.25 -5.61
N ARG A 318 5.84 -32.13 -4.37
CA ARG A 318 5.33 -31.16 -3.38
C ARG A 318 5.47 -29.74 -3.93
N ALA A 319 6.64 -29.38 -4.47
CA ALA A 319 6.88 -28.06 -5.03
C ALA A 319 5.87 -27.72 -6.14
N LEU A 320 5.65 -28.64 -7.09
CA LEU A 320 4.65 -28.48 -8.15
C LEU A 320 3.24 -28.29 -7.57
N LEU A 321 2.80 -29.19 -6.68
CA LEU A 321 1.45 -29.14 -6.10
C LEU A 321 1.20 -27.85 -5.31
N VAL A 322 2.17 -27.39 -4.52
CA VAL A 322 2.06 -26.15 -3.75
C VAL A 322 1.99 -24.93 -4.68
N ARG A 323 2.86 -24.86 -5.68
CA ARG A 323 2.86 -23.78 -6.68
C ARG A 323 1.51 -23.69 -7.37
N GLU A 324 1.01 -24.82 -7.85
CA GLU A 324 -0.27 -24.97 -8.53
C GLU A 324 -1.47 -24.65 -7.61
N PHE A 325 -1.44 -25.10 -6.35
CA PHE A 325 -2.45 -24.78 -5.35
C PHE A 325 -2.53 -23.28 -5.07
N LEU A 326 -1.39 -22.61 -4.90
CA LEU A 326 -1.31 -21.17 -4.64
C LEU A 326 -1.63 -20.33 -5.89
N LYS A 327 -1.26 -20.79 -7.09
CA LYS A 327 -1.53 -20.09 -8.35
C LYS A 327 -3.01 -20.09 -8.72
N SER A 328 -3.74 -21.15 -8.36
CA SER A 328 -5.15 -21.34 -8.71
C SER A 328 -6.16 -20.63 -7.79
N ARG A 329 -5.68 -19.78 -6.88
CA ARG A 329 -6.53 -18.95 -6.00
C ARG A 329 -7.16 -17.81 -6.78
N THR A 330 -8.42 -17.52 -6.51
CA THR A 330 -9.15 -16.42 -7.12
C THR A 330 -10.10 -15.77 -6.09
N ARG A 331 -10.71 -14.66 -6.48
CA ARG A 331 -11.71 -13.96 -5.67
C ARG A 331 -13.04 -14.67 -5.79
N HIS A 332 -13.75 -14.78 -4.67
CA HIS A 332 -15.11 -15.33 -4.61
C HIS A 332 -16.04 -14.33 -3.98
N ARG A 333 -17.33 -14.41 -4.32
CA ARG A 333 -18.38 -13.67 -3.63
C ARG A 333 -18.63 -14.24 -2.24
N GLY A 334 -19.26 -13.42 -1.40
CA GLY A 334 -19.78 -13.88 -0.11
C GLY A 334 -20.94 -14.88 -0.27
N PRO A 335 -21.36 -15.54 0.82
CA PRO A 335 -22.39 -16.58 0.79
C PRO A 335 -23.79 -16.05 0.43
N ARG A 336 -24.04 -14.74 0.48
CA ARG A 336 -25.34 -14.15 0.15
C ARG A 336 -25.37 -13.70 -1.30
N GLN A 337 -26.51 -13.89 -1.96
CA GLN A 337 -26.73 -13.38 -3.30
C GLN A 337 -26.53 -11.87 -3.33
N GLY A 338 -25.66 -11.39 -4.21
CA GLY A 338 -25.31 -9.97 -4.32
C GLY A 338 -24.11 -9.52 -3.47
N ASP A 339 -23.52 -10.39 -2.64
CA ASP A 339 -22.30 -10.06 -1.91
C ASP A 339 -21.16 -9.68 -2.87
N PRO A 340 -20.34 -8.67 -2.53
CA PRO A 340 -19.20 -8.29 -3.34
C PRO A 340 -18.12 -9.38 -3.32
N HIS A 341 -17.29 -9.39 -4.36
CA HIS A 341 -16.10 -10.23 -4.36
C HIS A 341 -15.14 -9.81 -3.26
N ARG A 342 -14.64 -10.79 -2.50
CA ARG A 342 -13.65 -10.58 -1.44
C ARG A 342 -12.22 -10.75 -1.96
N SER A 343 -11.23 -10.46 -1.11
CA SER A 343 -9.83 -10.60 -1.52
C SER A 343 -9.50 -12.06 -1.83
N VAL A 344 -8.45 -12.27 -2.64
CA VAL A 344 -7.91 -13.62 -2.87
C VAL A 344 -7.46 -14.19 -1.52
N PRO A 345 -7.75 -15.46 -1.19
CA PRO A 345 -7.34 -16.02 0.08
C PRO A 345 -5.81 -16.13 0.21
N LEU A 346 -5.30 -15.83 1.39
CA LEU A 346 -3.89 -15.99 1.74
C LEU A 346 -3.71 -17.39 2.33
N PHE A 347 -3.20 -18.34 1.55
CA PHE A 347 -2.98 -19.70 2.02
C PHE A 347 -1.53 -19.88 2.48
N GLU A 348 -1.37 -20.47 3.66
CA GLU A 348 -0.09 -20.90 4.22
C GLU A 348 -0.07 -22.43 4.27
N VAL A 349 0.57 -23.05 3.28
CA VAL A 349 0.65 -24.52 3.19
C VAL A 349 1.53 -25.05 4.33
N GLN A 350 0.96 -25.96 5.12
CA GLN A 350 1.63 -26.60 6.24
C GLN A 350 2.33 -27.89 5.81
N ARG A 351 1.62 -28.74 5.06
CA ARG A 351 2.15 -30.01 4.54
C ARG A 351 1.35 -30.51 3.34
N VAL A 352 1.99 -31.36 2.55
CA VAL A 352 1.35 -32.12 1.47
C VAL A 352 1.58 -33.60 1.74
N GLU A 353 0.51 -34.38 1.69
CA GLU A 353 0.54 -35.82 1.90
C GLU A 353 0.17 -36.55 0.61
N GLN A 354 0.95 -37.54 0.22
CA GLN A 354 0.58 -38.49 -0.82
C GLN A 354 -0.28 -39.60 -0.22
N LEU A 355 -1.41 -39.86 -0.86
CA LEU A 355 -2.41 -40.80 -0.43
C LEU A 355 -2.28 -42.10 -1.21
N PHE A 356 -2.16 -43.20 -0.48
CA PHE A 356 -2.06 -44.54 -1.04
C PHE A 356 -3.29 -45.33 -0.62
N ASN A 357 -4.07 -45.81 -1.58
CA ASN A 357 -5.21 -46.68 -1.32
C ASN A 357 -5.39 -47.69 -2.46
N PRO A 358 -4.78 -48.90 -2.34
CA PRO A 358 -4.80 -49.90 -3.41
C PRO A 358 -6.20 -50.28 -3.88
N ARG A 359 -7.13 -50.47 -2.93
CA ARG A 359 -8.53 -50.82 -3.22
C ARG A 359 -9.24 -49.75 -4.05
N LEU A 360 -9.05 -48.47 -3.71
CA LEU A 360 -9.65 -47.37 -4.48
C LEU A 360 -8.99 -47.23 -5.85
N GLN A 361 -7.68 -47.44 -5.93
CA GLN A 361 -6.97 -47.38 -7.19
C GLN A 361 -7.39 -48.50 -8.15
N GLU A 362 -7.61 -49.72 -7.68
CA GLU A 362 -8.13 -50.82 -8.51
C GLU A 362 -9.52 -50.48 -9.07
N LYS A 363 -10.41 -49.94 -8.24
CA LYS A 363 -11.73 -49.46 -8.68
C LYS A 363 -11.62 -48.35 -9.73
N TYR A 364 -10.69 -47.42 -9.51
CA TYR A 364 -10.42 -46.33 -10.44
C TYR A 364 -9.94 -46.83 -11.80
N LEU A 365 -8.96 -47.75 -11.81
CA LEU A 365 -8.43 -48.34 -13.03
C LEU A 365 -9.47 -49.15 -13.79
N ALA A 366 -10.34 -49.89 -13.10
CA ALA A 366 -11.47 -50.60 -13.72
C ALA A 366 -12.43 -49.60 -14.39
N GLU A 367 -12.79 -48.52 -13.70
CA GLU A 367 -13.66 -47.48 -14.24
C GLU A 367 -13.06 -46.78 -15.47
N LEU A 368 -11.75 -46.54 -15.49
CA LEU A 368 -11.07 -46.00 -16.68
C LEU A 368 -11.22 -46.94 -17.89
N GLN A 369 -11.13 -48.25 -17.68
CA GLN A 369 -11.31 -49.24 -18.75
C GLN A 369 -12.75 -49.23 -19.26
N ASP A 370 -13.73 -49.13 -18.36
CA ASP A 370 -15.14 -49.06 -18.72
C ASP A 370 -15.45 -47.78 -19.52
N ILE A 371 -15.00 -46.61 -19.05
CA ILE A 371 -15.15 -45.33 -19.78
C ILE A 371 -14.46 -45.41 -21.14
N ALA A 372 -13.26 -45.96 -21.22
CA ALA A 372 -12.53 -46.10 -22.47
C ALA A 372 -13.29 -46.98 -23.49
N GLY A 373 -13.94 -48.04 -23.01
CA GLY A 373 -14.80 -48.90 -23.82
C GLY A 373 -16.04 -48.16 -24.32
N LEU A 374 -16.76 -47.49 -23.42
CA LEU A 374 -18.00 -46.75 -23.73
C LEU A 374 -17.77 -45.56 -24.67
N CYS A 375 -16.64 -44.87 -24.53
CA CYS A 375 -16.25 -43.76 -25.39
C CYS A 375 -15.55 -44.21 -26.68
N GLU A 376 -15.41 -45.52 -26.93
CA GLU A 376 -14.65 -46.08 -28.06
C GLU A 376 -13.23 -45.49 -28.18
N ARG A 377 -12.63 -45.11 -27.04
CA ARG A 377 -11.33 -44.43 -26.95
C ARG A 377 -11.26 -43.09 -27.70
N ARG A 378 -12.41 -42.47 -27.99
CA ARG A 378 -12.54 -41.19 -28.71
C ARG A 378 -13.20 -40.17 -27.81
N VAL A 379 -12.38 -39.38 -27.12
CA VAL A 379 -12.88 -38.27 -26.29
C VAL A 379 -12.32 -36.97 -26.82
N GLY A 380 -13.20 -36.02 -27.14
CA GLY A 380 -12.80 -34.66 -27.51
C GLY A 380 -12.17 -33.92 -26.32
N PRO A 381 -11.20 -33.01 -26.57
CA PRO A 381 -10.66 -32.19 -25.50
C PRO A 381 -11.77 -31.30 -24.91
N LEU A 382 -11.67 -31.00 -23.62
CA LEU A 382 -12.51 -30.00 -22.97
C LEU A 382 -11.80 -28.63 -23.07
N PRO A 383 -12.22 -27.73 -23.98
CA PRO A 383 -11.50 -26.49 -24.28
C PRO A 383 -11.62 -25.44 -23.17
N ASP A 384 -12.67 -25.52 -22.35
CA ASP A 384 -13.05 -24.51 -21.35
C ASP A 384 -12.29 -24.55 -20.04
N ILE A 385 -11.36 -25.49 -19.92
CA ILE A 385 -10.51 -25.65 -18.73
C ILE A 385 -9.23 -24.84 -18.95
N ASP A 386 -9.43 -23.66 -19.54
CA ASP A 386 -8.48 -22.88 -20.33
C ASP A 386 -7.22 -22.47 -19.55
N ALA A 387 -6.15 -22.16 -20.27
CA ALA A 387 -4.72 -22.07 -19.91
C ALA A 387 -4.30 -21.26 -18.64
N ARG A 388 -5.26 -20.68 -17.90
CA ARG A 388 -5.08 -19.99 -16.61
C ARG A 388 -5.52 -20.82 -15.40
N CYS A 389 -6.21 -21.94 -15.65
CA CYS A 389 -6.63 -22.88 -14.62
C CYS A 389 -5.55 -23.95 -14.45
N THR A 390 -4.93 -23.99 -13.27
CA THR A 390 -4.06 -25.07 -12.85
C THR A 390 -4.76 -26.41 -13.02
N ARG A 391 -4.31 -27.19 -14.00
CA ARG A 391 -4.78 -28.54 -14.24
C ARG A 391 -3.58 -29.37 -14.64
N ILE A 392 -3.36 -30.45 -13.90
CA ILE A 392 -2.35 -31.43 -14.25
C ILE A 392 -3.05 -32.52 -15.04
N ASP A 393 -2.78 -32.54 -16.35
CA ASP A 393 -3.07 -33.66 -17.23
C ASP A 393 -2.33 -34.87 -16.70
N VAL A 394 -3.07 -35.94 -16.45
CA VAL A 394 -2.49 -37.23 -16.15
C VAL A 394 -3.08 -38.23 -17.12
N GLU A 395 -2.29 -39.19 -17.54
CA GLU A 395 -2.75 -40.28 -18.40
C GLU A 395 -2.28 -41.59 -17.77
N ALA A 396 -3.20 -42.36 -17.20
CA ALA A 396 -2.88 -43.68 -16.63
C ALA A 396 -2.44 -44.65 -17.73
N PHE A 397 -3.00 -44.49 -18.93
CA PHE A 397 -2.73 -45.29 -20.11
C PHE A 397 -2.21 -44.37 -21.23
N PRO A 398 -0.90 -44.39 -21.54
CA PRO A 398 -0.33 -43.55 -22.58
C PRO A 398 -1.07 -43.68 -23.92
N GLY A 399 -1.45 -42.55 -24.51
CA GLY A 399 -2.16 -42.51 -25.80
C GLY A 399 -3.68 -42.66 -25.70
N LEU A 400 -4.22 -42.90 -24.50
CA LEU A 400 -5.65 -42.96 -24.25
C LEU A 400 -6.12 -41.66 -23.58
N LYS A 401 -6.59 -40.71 -24.39
CA LYS A 401 -7.06 -39.41 -23.91
C LYS A 401 -8.49 -39.51 -23.39
N LEU A 402 -8.66 -39.61 -22.07
CA LEU A 402 -9.98 -39.66 -21.41
C LEU A 402 -10.34 -38.40 -20.62
N ASN A 403 -9.67 -37.27 -20.89
CA ASN A 403 -9.80 -36.06 -20.05
C ASN A 403 -9.54 -36.36 -18.55
N GLU A 404 -8.48 -37.11 -18.25
CA GLU A 404 -8.09 -37.49 -16.90
C GLU A 404 -7.20 -36.41 -16.25
N ARG A 405 -7.54 -35.96 -15.05
CA ARG A 405 -7.06 -34.68 -14.47
C ARG A 405 -6.89 -34.72 -12.97
N LEU A 406 -5.94 -33.95 -12.43
CA LEU A 406 -5.91 -33.60 -11.00
C LEU A 406 -6.76 -32.36 -10.75
N LEU A 407 -7.77 -32.50 -9.88
CA LEU A 407 -8.71 -31.44 -9.49
C LEU A 407 -8.85 -31.38 -7.96
N TYR A 408 -9.30 -30.24 -7.46
CA TYR A 408 -9.46 -30.00 -6.03
C TYR A 408 -10.85 -30.41 -5.53
N HIS A 409 -10.90 -31.02 -4.35
CA HIS A 409 -12.11 -31.33 -3.62
C HIS A 409 -12.00 -30.79 -2.19
N GLY A 410 -12.95 -29.95 -1.80
CA GLY A 410 -13.02 -29.38 -0.46
C GLY A 410 -13.96 -30.17 0.43
N ALA A 411 -13.53 -30.46 1.66
CA ALA A 411 -14.35 -31.05 2.69
C ALA A 411 -13.92 -30.54 4.07
N PRO A 412 -14.79 -30.59 5.09
CA PRO A 412 -14.41 -30.39 6.48
C PRO A 412 -13.21 -31.26 6.87
N SER A 413 -12.24 -30.70 7.58
CA SER A 413 -10.96 -31.38 7.88
C SER A 413 -11.16 -32.68 8.66
N GLU A 414 -12.21 -32.78 9.46
CA GLU A 414 -12.57 -33.99 10.23
C GLU A 414 -13.03 -35.15 9.34
N LEU A 415 -13.49 -34.89 8.12
CA LEU A 415 -13.94 -35.93 7.18
C LEU A 415 -12.79 -36.50 6.33
N ILE A 416 -11.64 -35.83 6.27
CA ILE A 416 -10.54 -36.18 5.36
C ILE A 416 -10.04 -37.61 5.58
N GLU A 417 -9.84 -38.03 6.83
CA GLU A 417 -9.40 -39.40 7.11
C GLU A 417 -10.41 -40.44 6.62
N ARG A 418 -11.71 -40.16 6.78
CA ARG A 418 -12.76 -41.05 6.28
C ARG A 418 -12.76 -41.10 4.76
N LEU A 419 -12.72 -39.95 4.09
CA LEU A 419 -12.75 -39.82 2.63
C LEU A 419 -11.55 -40.49 1.96
N THR A 420 -10.36 -40.37 2.54
CA THR A 420 -9.13 -41.02 2.03
C THR A 420 -9.17 -42.55 2.14
N ARG A 421 -9.87 -43.09 3.15
CA ARG A 421 -10.07 -44.55 3.32
C ARG A 421 -11.21 -45.10 2.45
N GLN A 422 -12.34 -44.40 2.40
CA GLN A 422 -13.59 -44.88 1.81
C GLN A 422 -13.73 -44.53 0.32
N GLY A 423 -13.17 -43.41 -0.11
CA GLY A 423 -13.37 -42.81 -1.43
C GLY A 423 -14.35 -41.62 -1.37
N LEU A 424 -14.41 -40.85 -2.46
CA LEU A 424 -15.39 -39.77 -2.60
C LEU A 424 -16.70 -40.36 -3.09
N ASP A 425 -17.78 -40.12 -2.35
CA ASP A 425 -19.08 -40.70 -2.64
C ASP A 425 -20.11 -39.60 -2.99
N PRO A 426 -20.65 -39.60 -4.22
CA PRO A 426 -21.66 -38.65 -4.69
C PRO A 426 -22.86 -38.44 -3.77
N ARG A 427 -23.21 -39.46 -2.96
CA ARG A 427 -24.38 -39.42 -2.07
C ARG A 427 -24.24 -38.40 -0.94
N TYR A 428 -23.01 -38.08 -0.53
CA TYR A 428 -22.75 -37.11 0.54
C TYR A 428 -22.58 -35.66 0.05
N ALA A 429 -22.75 -35.40 -1.24
CA ALA A 429 -22.58 -34.07 -1.81
C ALA A 429 -23.64 -33.07 -1.31
N GLY A 430 -23.27 -31.79 -1.17
CA GLY A 430 -24.22 -30.67 -1.05
C GLY A 430 -24.94 -30.48 0.28
N GLY A 431 -24.37 -30.95 1.41
CA GLY A 431 -24.96 -30.75 2.74
C GLY A 431 -25.08 -29.29 3.20
N HIS A 432 -24.29 -28.37 2.63
CA HIS A 432 -24.18 -26.98 3.14
C HIS A 432 -24.51 -25.85 2.15
N PHE A 433 -24.36 -26.03 0.83
CA PHE A 433 -24.49 -24.94 -0.16
C PHE A 433 -25.43 -25.22 -1.35
N GLY A 434 -26.29 -26.23 -1.25
CA GLY A 434 -27.19 -26.65 -2.34
C GLY A 434 -26.44 -27.37 -3.46
N LYS A 435 -27.17 -28.21 -4.21
CA LYS A 435 -26.63 -29.02 -5.32
C LYS A 435 -27.08 -28.45 -6.65
N LEU A 436 -26.26 -27.63 -7.31
CA LEU A 436 -26.61 -27.09 -8.63
C LEU A 436 -26.72 -28.17 -9.70
N PHE A 437 -25.96 -29.26 -9.56
CA PHE A 437 -25.86 -30.34 -10.55
C PHE A 437 -26.16 -31.72 -9.95
N GLY A 438 -26.99 -31.75 -8.89
CA GLY A 438 -27.46 -32.99 -8.30
C GLY A 438 -26.43 -33.74 -7.45
N ALA A 439 -26.67 -35.04 -7.28
CA ALA A 439 -25.89 -35.91 -6.40
C ALA A 439 -24.62 -36.40 -7.10
N ALA A 440 -23.56 -35.59 -7.02
CA ALA A 440 -22.27 -35.83 -7.66
C ALA A 440 -21.12 -35.48 -6.72
N VAL A 441 -19.93 -36.03 -6.94
CA VAL A 441 -18.70 -35.47 -6.36
C VAL A 441 -18.35 -34.19 -7.11
N TYR A 442 -18.29 -33.06 -6.39
CA TYR A 442 -17.94 -31.75 -6.94
C TYR A 442 -16.43 -31.53 -6.86
N LEU A 443 -15.85 -31.16 -7.99
CA LEU A 443 -14.42 -30.91 -8.16
C LEU A 443 -14.23 -29.52 -8.78
N ALA A 444 -13.16 -28.83 -8.41
CA ALA A 444 -12.85 -27.51 -8.93
C ALA A 444 -11.43 -27.44 -9.47
N ALA A 445 -11.22 -26.63 -10.51
CA ALA A 445 -9.88 -26.29 -10.96
C ALA A 445 -9.19 -25.25 -10.05
N ASN A 446 -9.99 -24.43 -9.36
CA ASN A 446 -9.50 -23.40 -8.44
C ASN A 446 -9.44 -23.93 -7.01
N SER A 447 -8.26 -23.87 -6.38
CA SER A 447 -8.08 -24.24 -4.97
C SER A 447 -9.03 -23.49 -4.04
N SER A 448 -9.13 -22.18 -4.25
CA SER A 448 -10.03 -21.29 -3.51
C SER A 448 -11.52 -21.60 -3.65
N LYS A 449 -11.95 -22.28 -4.72
CA LYS A 449 -13.35 -22.74 -4.84
C LYS A 449 -13.59 -23.95 -3.95
N SER A 450 -12.65 -24.88 -3.88
CA SER A 450 -12.70 -26.00 -2.94
C SER A 450 -12.56 -25.54 -1.49
N ASP A 451 -11.75 -24.51 -1.21
CA ASP A 451 -11.58 -23.91 0.12
C ASP A 451 -12.92 -23.52 0.76
N ILE A 452 -13.89 -23.02 -0.03
CA ILE A 452 -15.26 -22.65 0.42
C ILE A 452 -15.95 -23.78 1.18
N TYR A 453 -15.61 -25.02 0.86
CA TYR A 453 -16.22 -26.24 1.42
C TYR A 453 -15.37 -26.88 2.53
N THR A 454 -14.32 -26.18 2.99
CA THR A 454 -13.47 -26.65 4.08
C THR A 454 -13.87 -26.02 5.41
N GLU A 455 -13.59 -26.75 6.49
CA GLU A 455 -13.68 -26.25 7.87
C GLU A 455 -12.36 -26.58 8.57
N PRO A 456 -11.79 -25.64 9.35
CA PRO A 456 -10.54 -25.87 10.03
C PRO A 456 -10.72 -26.91 11.15
N ASN A 457 -9.72 -27.75 11.38
CA ASN A 457 -9.64 -28.61 12.55
C ASN A 457 -9.33 -27.80 13.82
N ALA A 458 -9.23 -28.47 14.97
CA ALA A 458 -8.89 -27.86 16.25
C ALA A 458 -7.54 -27.09 16.26
N ALA A 459 -6.60 -27.43 15.37
CA ALA A 459 -5.32 -26.75 15.21
C ALA A 459 -5.38 -25.56 14.22
N GLY A 460 -6.58 -25.24 13.70
CA GLY A 460 -6.80 -24.19 12.71
C GLY A 460 -6.41 -24.58 11.29
N GLU A 461 -6.08 -25.86 11.04
CA GLU A 461 -5.68 -26.35 9.72
C GLU A 461 -6.90 -26.75 8.88
N ARG A 462 -6.89 -26.36 7.62
CA ARG A 462 -7.82 -26.78 6.58
C ARG A 462 -7.14 -27.81 5.68
N CYS A 463 -7.94 -28.61 4.98
CA CYS A 463 -7.44 -29.56 4.02
C CYS A 463 -8.27 -29.56 2.73
N VAL A 464 -7.58 -29.54 1.60
CA VAL A 464 -8.16 -29.81 0.29
C VAL A 464 -7.55 -31.12 -0.24
N LEU A 465 -8.40 -32.00 -0.74
CA LEU A 465 -7.96 -33.20 -1.45
C LEU A 465 -7.66 -32.86 -2.90
N VAL A 466 -6.53 -33.35 -3.41
CA VAL A 466 -6.25 -33.39 -4.84
C VAL A 466 -6.67 -34.76 -5.34
N ALA A 467 -7.68 -34.78 -6.18
CA ALA A 467 -8.28 -35.99 -6.69
C ALA A 467 -8.00 -36.16 -8.18
N ARG A 468 -7.54 -37.35 -8.55
CA ARG A 468 -7.43 -37.80 -9.93
C ARG A 468 -8.82 -38.16 -10.41
N ALA A 469 -9.32 -37.47 -11.42
CA ALA A 469 -10.68 -37.63 -11.94
C ALA A 469 -10.66 -37.88 -13.44
N CYS A 470 -11.41 -38.89 -13.89
CA CYS A 470 -11.61 -39.15 -15.31
C CYS A 470 -12.92 -38.53 -15.78
N LEU A 471 -12.82 -37.42 -16.53
CA LEU A 471 -14.01 -36.70 -16.99
C LEU A 471 -14.64 -37.35 -18.23
N GLY A 472 -13.89 -38.15 -18.98
CA GLY A 472 -14.37 -38.80 -20.21
C GLY A 472 -15.04 -37.80 -21.16
N GLU A 473 -16.12 -38.25 -21.79
CA GLU A 473 -17.04 -37.37 -22.51
C GLU A 473 -17.91 -36.61 -21.51
N ALA A 474 -17.61 -35.33 -21.29
CA ALA A 474 -18.35 -34.50 -20.35
C ALA A 474 -19.49 -33.73 -21.04
N HIS A 475 -20.65 -33.70 -20.40
CA HIS A 475 -21.72 -32.78 -20.75
C HIS A 475 -21.35 -31.35 -20.34
N ARG A 476 -21.44 -30.39 -21.26
CA ARG A 476 -21.20 -28.97 -20.97
C ARG A 476 -22.51 -28.33 -20.51
N ALA A 477 -22.69 -28.22 -19.19
CA ALA A 477 -23.93 -27.73 -18.61
C ALA A 477 -23.97 -26.19 -18.62
N GLN A 478 -24.96 -25.65 -19.33
CA GLN A 478 -25.30 -24.22 -19.33
C GLN A 478 -26.32 -23.87 -18.23
N GLU A 479 -27.08 -24.85 -17.76
CA GLU A 479 -28.15 -24.68 -16.78
C GLU A 479 -27.96 -25.62 -15.58
N PRO A 480 -28.56 -25.32 -14.40
CA PRO A 480 -28.50 -26.20 -13.25
C PRO A 480 -29.22 -27.53 -13.51
N MET A 481 -28.65 -28.63 -13.01
CA MET A 481 -29.20 -29.99 -13.08
C MET A 481 -29.50 -30.53 -11.67
N ARG A 482 -30.33 -29.83 -10.91
CA ARG A 482 -30.46 -29.99 -9.44
C ARG A 482 -30.85 -31.39 -8.97
N ASP A 483 -31.65 -32.11 -9.75
CA ASP A 483 -32.14 -33.46 -9.42
C ASP A 483 -31.37 -34.57 -10.14
N ALA A 484 -30.27 -34.23 -10.81
CA ALA A 484 -29.48 -35.21 -11.55
C ALA A 484 -28.82 -36.24 -10.63
N LEU A 485 -29.00 -37.52 -10.97
CA LEU A 485 -28.29 -38.65 -10.36
C LEU A 485 -27.20 -39.22 -11.27
N LYS A 486 -27.16 -38.77 -12.53
CA LYS A 486 -26.21 -39.17 -13.57
C LYS A 486 -26.09 -38.05 -14.62
N PRO A 487 -25.02 -38.03 -15.44
CA PRO A 487 -24.95 -37.15 -16.60
C PRO A 487 -26.04 -37.49 -17.64
N PRO A 488 -26.29 -36.58 -18.60
CA PRO A 488 -27.25 -36.83 -19.68
C PRO A 488 -26.86 -38.04 -20.55
N GLU A 489 -27.85 -38.66 -21.19
CA GLU A 489 -27.65 -39.77 -22.11
C GLU A 489 -26.87 -39.34 -23.36
N ARG A 490 -25.99 -40.22 -23.86
CA ARG A 490 -25.37 -40.01 -25.17
C ARG A 490 -26.42 -40.07 -26.28
N PRO A 491 -26.31 -39.22 -27.31
CA PRO A 491 -27.23 -39.26 -28.46
C PRO A 491 -27.24 -40.61 -29.21
N ASP A 492 -26.16 -41.39 -29.10
CA ASP A 492 -25.98 -42.68 -29.78
C ASP A 492 -26.53 -43.89 -29.01
N GLY A 493 -27.09 -43.69 -27.81
CA GLY A 493 -27.71 -44.76 -27.02
C GLY A 493 -26.74 -45.66 -26.24
N ARG A 494 -25.43 -45.36 -26.21
CA ARG A 494 -24.43 -46.13 -25.42
C ARG A 494 -24.50 -45.86 -23.91
N GLY A 495 -25.57 -45.22 -23.42
CA GLY A 495 -25.76 -44.84 -22.02
C GLY A 495 -25.26 -43.43 -21.69
N PRO A 496 -25.19 -43.06 -20.40
CA PRO A 496 -24.92 -41.70 -19.95
C PRO A 496 -23.50 -41.26 -20.26
N LEU A 497 -23.33 -39.96 -20.55
CA LEU A 497 -22.03 -39.29 -20.60
C LEU A 497 -21.22 -39.55 -19.32
N SER A 498 -19.92 -39.34 -19.39
CA SER A 498 -19.00 -39.71 -18.30
C SER A 498 -19.08 -38.74 -17.12
N SER A 499 -19.23 -37.44 -17.38
CA SER A 499 -19.26 -36.42 -16.34
C SER A 499 -20.05 -35.18 -16.78
N VAL A 500 -20.15 -34.20 -15.91
CA VAL A 500 -20.65 -32.86 -16.26
C VAL A 500 -19.53 -31.83 -16.00
N ALA A 501 -19.34 -30.90 -16.94
CA ALA A 501 -18.52 -29.72 -16.80
C ALA A 501 -19.44 -28.49 -16.79
N ALA A 502 -19.50 -27.78 -15.67
CA ALA A 502 -20.30 -26.57 -15.53
C ALA A 502 -19.63 -25.42 -16.28
N LEU A 503 -20.37 -24.79 -17.19
CA LEU A 503 -19.84 -23.63 -17.91
C LEU A 503 -19.87 -22.38 -17.04
N THR A 504 -18.83 -21.56 -17.17
CA THR A 504 -18.73 -20.30 -16.45
C THR A 504 -19.72 -19.27 -16.99
N LEU A 505 -20.03 -18.23 -16.22
CA LEU A 505 -20.84 -17.08 -16.67
C LEU A 505 -20.29 -16.46 -17.96
N GLN A 506 -18.96 -16.40 -18.12
CA GLN A 506 -18.31 -15.90 -19.34
C GLN A 506 -18.55 -16.79 -20.57
N GLN A 507 -18.83 -18.08 -20.34
CA GLN A 507 -19.14 -19.07 -21.36
C GLN A 507 -20.65 -19.28 -21.55
N GLY A 508 -21.48 -18.41 -20.96
CA GLY A 508 -22.94 -18.53 -21.00
C GLY A 508 -23.52 -19.62 -20.10
N GLY A 509 -22.76 -20.08 -19.09
CA GLY A 509 -23.24 -21.00 -18.07
C GLY A 509 -23.67 -20.31 -16.78
N VAL A 510 -23.62 -21.05 -15.67
CA VAL A 510 -24.27 -20.68 -14.38
C VAL A 510 -23.32 -20.64 -13.18
N VAL A 511 -22.05 -20.98 -13.36
CA VAL A 511 -21.04 -20.92 -12.30
C VAL A 511 -20.03 -19.80 -12.58
N GLU A 512 -19.38 -19.26 -11.56
CA GLU A 512 -18.34 -18.23 -11.75
C GLU A 512 -17.02 -18.82 -12.23
N HIS A 513 -16.68 -19.99 -11.70
CA HIS A 513 -15.41 -20.67 -11.93
C HIS A 513 -15.68 -22.10 -12.41
N PRO A 514 -14.78 -22.72 -13.18
CA PRO A 514 -14.98 -24.08 -13.69
C PRO A 514 -15.18 -25.11 -12.58
N GLU A 515 -16.31 -25.81 -12.63
CA GLU A 515 -16.67 -26.91 -11.73
C GLU A 515 -16.96 -28.18 -12.53
N PHE A 516 -16.59 -29.33 -11.97
CA PHE A 516 -16.75 -30.63 -12.59
C PHE A 516 -17.45 -31.59 -11.64
N MET A 517 -18.37 -32.37 -12.20
CA MET A 517 -19.18 -33.31 -11.45
C MET A 517 -19.01 -34.71 -12.00
N VAL A 518 -18.59 -35.63 -11.13
CA VAL A 518 -18.57 -37.07 -11.41
C VAL A 518 -19.61 -37.76 -10.54
N TYR A 519 -20.42 -38.62 -11.15
CA TYR A 519 -21.59 -39.24 -10.52
C TYR A 519 -21.32 -40.65 -10.05
N GLN A 520 -20.12 -41.17 -10.32
CA GLN A 520 -19.69 -42.47 -9.88
C GLN A 520 -18.44 -42.36 -9.01
N SER A 521 -18.46 -43.02 -7.85
CA SER A 521 -17.39 -42.93 -6.85
C SER A 521 -16.03 -43.44 -7.37
N SER A 522 -16.05 -44.45 -8.25
CA SER A 522 -14.85 -45.01 -8.89
C SER A 522 -14.25 -44.11 -9.97
N GLN A 523 -14.92 -43.05 -10.43
CA GLN A 523 -14.35 -42.10 -11.40
C GLN A 523 -13.37 -41.10 -10.77
N CYS A 524 -13.16 -41.17 -9.45
CA CYS A 524 -12.34 -40.24 -8.71
C CYS A 524 -11.48 -40.95 -7.66
N LEU A 525 -10.17 -40.65 -7.65
CA LEU A 525 -9.20 -41.19 -6.72
C LEU A 525 -8.49 -40.05 -5.99
N PRO A 526 -8.72 -39.86 -4.68
CA PRO A 526 -7.88 -38.97 -3.87
C PRO A 526 -6.43 -39.45 -3.88
N VAL A 527 -5.51 -38.61 -4.37
CA VAL A 527 -4.09 -38.95 -4.52
C VAL A 527 -3.18 -38.06 -3.67
N PHE A 528 -3.61 -36.84 -3.33
CA PHE A 528 -2.90 -36.00 -2.36
C PHE A 528 -3.88 -35.29 -1.41
N ALA A 529 -3.38 -34.91 -0.24
CA ALA A 529 -4.03 -33.99 0.68
C ALA A 529 -3.10 -32.79 0.92
N ILE A 530 -3.60 -31.58 0.70
CA ILE A 530 -2.87 -30.33 0.96
C ILE A 530 -3.46 -29.71 2.22
N TRP A 531 -2.67 -29.68 3.28
CA TRP A 531 -3.02 -29.09 4.56
C TRP A 531 -2.47 -27.66 4.63
N TYR A 532 -3.32 -26.69 4.97
CA TYR A 532 -2.97 -25.27 4.94
C TYR A 532 -3.74 -24.48 6.00
N LYS A 533 -3.32 -23.25 6.25
CA LYS A 533 -4.03 -22.25 7.05
C LYS A 533 -4.35 -21.02 6.21
N HIS A 534 -5.31 -20.23 6.65
CA HIS A 534 -5.47 -18.88 6.14
C HIS A 534 -4.51 -17.96 6.91
N GLY A 535 -3.68 -17.20 6.21
CA GLY A 535 -2.65 -16.36 6.80
C GLY A 535 -3.20 -15.14 7.54
N ALA A 536 -2.34 -14.51 8.34
CA ALA A 536 -2.69 -13.29 9.08
C ALA A 536 -3.11 -12.18 8.09
N GLY A 537 -4.25 -11.52 8.36
CA GLY A 537 -4.80 -10.49 7.48
C GLY A 537 -5.53 -11.02 6.23
N CYS A 538 -5.81 -12.32 6.13
CA CYS A 538 -6.62 -12.87 5.05
C CYS A 538 -8.01 -12.20 5.03
N GLY A 539 -8.35 -11.51 3.93
CA GLY A 539 -9.64 -10.83 3.73
C GLY A 539 -10.62 -11.60 2.84
N CYS A 540 -10.44 -12.91 2.69
CA CYS A 540 -11.27 -13.72 1.80
C CYS A 540 -12.69 -13.94 2.34
N THR A 541 -13.54 -14.58 1.54
CA THR A 541 -14.93 -14.91 1.91
C THR A 541 -15.08 -15.60 3.27
N HIS A 542 -14.12 -16.43 3.69
CA HIS A 542 -14.15 -17.08 5.01
C HIS A 542 -13.69 -16.20 6.17
N CYS A 543 -12.71 -15.33 5.92
CA CYS A 543 -12.02 -14.60 6.98
C CYS A 543 -12.57 -13.19 7.20
N TRP A 544 -13.31 -12.67 6.23
CA TRP A 544 -13.93 -11.35 6.35
C TRP A 544 -14.96 -11.33 7.48
N ARG A 545 -14.82 -10.34 8.37
CA ARG A 545 -15.81 -9.98 9.40
C ARG A 545 -16.27 -8.54 9.13
N PRO A 546 -17.58 -8.25 9.11
CA PRO A 546 -18.11 -6.90 8.92
C PRO A 546 -17.68 -5.91 9.99
#